data_AF-A0A0P7AJT9-F1
#
_entry.id   AF-A0A0P7AJT9-F1
#
_cell.length_a   1.000
_cell.length_b   1.000
_cell.length_c   1.000
_cell.angle_alpha   90.00
_cell.angle_beta   90.00
_cell.angle_gamma   90.00
#
_symmetry.space_group_name_H-M   'P 1'
#
loop_
_entity.id
_entity.type
_entity.pdbx_description
1 polymer ?
#
loop_
_entity_poly.entity_id
_entity_poly.type
_entity_poly.pdbx_seq_one_letter_code
_entity_poly.pdbx_strand_id
1 'polypeptide(L)'
;MTDAPAEDEEEEEEEEEEEEEEEDGETEVAEGGSGQPNELPRYTPDELADMSKKTLKGEIAALEEKTQNVNVDLGVLSEYRRRVEEHAARSSDLQSAIAQRDSAKKRCDDLRRLRLEGFMEGFSAISLRLKEMYQMITMGGNAELELVDSLDPFSEGILFSVMPPKKSWKNISNLSGGEKTLSSLALVFALHHYKPTPLYVMDEIDAALDFRNVSIVANYIKERTKNAQFVVISLRNNMFELAARLVGVYKVNHMTKSVTIENKDFIVRPQAQPRAQSSQTTLAMR
;
A
#
# COMPACT_ATOMS: atom_id res chain seq x y z
N MET A 1 -14.06 47.78 -7.21
CA MET A 1 -12.92 47.81 -8.14
C MET A 1 -11.82 47.01 -7.44
N THR A 2 -11.79 45.67 -7.51
CA THR A 2 -11.60 44.79 -8.69
C THR A 2 -10.45 45.33 -9.55
N ASP A 3 -9.40 44.60 -9.90
CA ASP A 3 -9.16 43.16 -9.89
C ASP A 3 -7.64 42.91 -9.97
N ALA A 4 -7.21 41.71 -9.60
CA ALA A 4 -5.82 41.23 -9.62
C ALA A 4 -5.37 40.82 -11.04
N PRO A 5 -4.06 40.67 -11.32
CA PRO A 5 -3.59 39.83 -12.41
C PRO A 5 -3.30 38.39 -11.93
N ALA A 6 -3.82 37.44 -12.71
CA ALA A 6 -3.68 35.98 -12.71
C ALA A 6 -2.20 35.52 -12.67
N GLU A 7 -1.80 34.56 -11.83
CA GLU A 7 -1.92 33.08 -11.97
C GLU A 7 -1.09 32.53 -13.14
N ASP A 8 0.14 32.11 -12.80
CA ASP A 8 0.98 31.15 -13.54
C ASP A 8 1.06 29.91 -12.64
N GLU A 9 0.58 28.75 -13.10
CA GLU A 9 1.03 27.41 -12.67
C GLU A 9 0.41 26.33 -13.58
N GLU A 10 1.23 25.91 -14.54
CA GLU A 10 1.44 24.57 -15.09
C GLU A 10 0.20 23.70 -15.44
N GLU A 11 -0.18 23.73 -16.73
CA GLU A 11 -1.02 22.72 -17.37
C GLU A 11 -0.20 21.44 -17.63
N GLU A 12 -0.70 20.30 -17.14
CA GLU A 12 -0.22 18.96 -17.47
C GLU A 12 -0.57 18.64 -18.94
N GLU A 13 0.44 18.48 -19.81
CA GLU A 13 0.25 17.92 -21.15
C GLU A 13 0.09 16.39 -21.04
N GLU A 14 -1.12 15.91 -21.29
CA GLU A 14 -1.41 14.49 -21.53
C GLU A 14 -0.82 14.09 -22.90
N GLU A 15 0.23 13.27 -22.91
CA GLU A 15 0.70 12.59 -24.12
C GLU A 15 -0.30 11.46 -24.47
N GLU A 16 -1.22 11.73 -25.40
CA GLU A 16 -2.01 10.69 -26.07
C GLU A 16 -1.10 9.89 -27.01
N GLU A 17 -0.89 8.60 -26.71
CA GLU A 17 -0.28 7.65 -27.65
C GLU A 17 -1.28 7.36 -28.77
N GLU A 18 -1.14 8.03 -29.91
CA GLU A 18 -1.83 7.67 -31.15
C GLU A 18 -1.21 6.35 -31.69
N GLU A 19 -2.00 5.27 -31.66
CA GLU A 19 -1.71 4.04 -32.40
C GLU A 19 -1.86 4.33 -33.91
N GLU A 20 -0.75 4.47 -34.62
CA GLU A 20 -0.75 4.46 -36.09
C GLU A 20 -1.09 3.03 -36.57
N GLU A 21 -2.36 2.82 -36.92
CA GLU A 21 -2.78 1.70 -37.77
C GLU A 21 -2.16 1.89 -39.16
N GLU A 22 -1.19 1.06 -39.53
CA GLU A 22 -0.71 0.97 -40.91
C GLU A 22 -1.86 0.44 -41.79
N GLU A 23 -2.51 1.36 -42.49
CA GLU A 23 -3.47 1.08 -43.56
C GLU A 23 -2.69 0.48 -44.75
N ASP A 24 -2.85 -0.83 -44.96
CA ASP A 24 -2.39 -1.56 -46.15
C ASP A 24 -3.06 -0.96 -47.40
N GLY A 25 -2.43 0.05 -47.98
CA GLY A 25 -2.77 0.61 -49.29
C GLY A 25 -2.39 -0.39 -50.38
N GLU A 26 -3.35 -1.24 -50.76
CA GLU A 26 -3.32 -2.03 -51.99
C GLU A 26 -3.12 -1.10 -53.19
N THR A 27 -1.86 -0.92 -53.60
CA THR A 27 -1.53 -0.37 -54.90
C THR A 27 -1.64 -1.50 -55.90
N GLU A 28 -2.64 -1.42 -56.80
CA GLU A 28 -2.78 -2.31 -57.94
C GLU A 28 -1.50 -2.27 -58.79
N VAL A 29 -0.60 -3.23 -58.53
CA VAL A 29 0.55 -3.49 -59.38
C VAL A 29 0.05 -4.27 -60.59
N ALA A 30 -0.03 -3.58 -61.72
CA ALA A 30 -0.32 -4.16 -63.02
C ALA A 30 0.52 -5.43 -63.23
N GLU A 31 -0.15 -6.54 -63.51
CA GLU A 31 0.45 -7.82 -63.90
C GLU A 31 1.45 -7.62 -65.05
N GLY A 32 2.73 -7.75 -64.72
CA GLY A 32 3.83 -7.65 -65.66
C GLY A 32 4.85 -8.75 -65.41
N GLY A 33 4.54 -9.98 -65.84
CA GLY A 33 5.50 -10.99 -66.25
C GLY A 33 6.46 -11.54 -65.21
N SER A 34 6.16 -12.75 -64.73
CA SER A 34 7.13 -13.67 -64.14
C SER A 34 8.29 -13.93 -65.12
N GLY A 35 9.43 -13.29 -64.90
CA GLY A 35 10.67 -13.52 -65.66
C GLY A 35 11.84 -13.73 -64.69
N GLN A 36 12.53 -14.87 -64.82
CA GLN A 36 13.79 -15.12 -64.11
C GLN A 36 14.80 -14.00 -64.40
N PRO A 37 15.71 -13.63 -63.47
CA PRO A 37 16.57 -12.45 -63.60
C PRO A 37 17.67 -12.54 -64.68
N ASN A 38 17.64 -13.53 -65.58
CA ASN A 38 18.78 -13.89 -66.42
C ASN A 38 18.47 -14.08 -67.91
N GLU A 39 17.30 -13.67 -68.41
CA GLU A 39 17.07 -13.67 -69.86
C GLU A 39 17.31 -12.27 -70.43
N LEU A 40 18.36 -12.14 -71.23
CA LEU A 40 18.61 -10.95 -72.03
C LEU A 40 17.40 -10.68 -72.95
N PRO A 41 16.98 -9.41 -73.12
CA PRO A 41 15.87 -9.07 -73.99
C PRO A 41 16.07 -9.66 -75.40
N ARG A 42 15.09 -10.42 -75.89
CA ARG A 42 15.11 -10.98 -77.24
C ARG A 42 14.44 -9.99 -78.20
N TYR A 43 15.23 -9.42 -79.09
CA TYR A 43 14.76 -8.48 -80.11
C TYR A 43 14.27 -9.20 -81.37
N THR A 44 13.24 -8.65 -82.00
CA THR A 44 12.71 -9.15 -83.27
C THR A 44 13.62 -8.76 -84.45
N PRO A 45 13.55 -9.47 -85.60
CA PRO A 45 14.43 -9.23 -86.74
C PRO A 45 14.36 -7.80 -87.31
N ASP A 46 13.19 -7.16 -87.20
CA ASP A 46 12.96 -5.80 -87.68
C ASP A 46 13.58 -4.75 -86.73
N GLU A 47 13.51 -4.97 -85.41
CA GLU A 47 14.16 -4.11 -84.40
C GLU A 47 15.70 -4.18 -84.50
N LEU A 48 16.26 -5.36 -84.85
CA LEU A 48 17.69 -5.52 -85.12
C LEU A 48 18.18 -4.78 -86.37
N ALA A 49 17.30 -4.54 -87.34
CA ALA A 49 17.63 -3.85 -88.59
C ALA A 49 17.75 -2.33 -88.39
N ASP A 50 16.96 -1.76 -87.48
CA ASP A 50 16.98 -0.34 -87.11
C ASP A 50 18.09 0.00 -86.10
N MET A 51 18.64 -1.01 -85.41
CA MET A 51 19.76 -0.85 -84.50
C MET A 51 21.10 -0.70 -85.23
N SER A 52 21.64 0.52 -85.25
CA SER A 52 22.96 0.78 -85.81
C SER A 52 24.09 0.24 -84.90
N LYS A 53 24.90 -0.66 -85.46
CA LYS A 53 26.10 -1.22 -84.79
C LYS A 53 27.08 -0.15 -84.30
N LYS A 54 27.06 1.06 -84.88
CA LYS A 54 27.92 2.18 -84.47
C LYS A 54 27.42 2.90 -83.21
N THR A 55 26.11 3.12 -83.07
CA THR A 55 25.52 3.78 -81.88
C THR A 55 25.60 2.86 -80.67
N LEU A 56 25.26 1.58 -80.82
CA LEU A 56 25.42 0.57 -79.77
C LEU A 56 26.86 0.47 -79.26
N LYS A 57 27.85 0.51 -80.15
CA LYS A 57 29.26 0.54 -79.75
C LYS A 57 29.64 1.81 -78.99
N GLY A 58 29.05 2.96 -79.35
CA GLY A 58 29.25 4.22 -78.62
C GLY A 58 28.62 4.19 -77.23
N GLU A 59 27.43 3.61 -77.09
CA GLU A 59 26.75 3.42 -75.81
C GLU A 59 27.49 2.45 -74.90
N ILE A 60 27.96 1.32 -75.45
CA ILE A 60 28.82 0.37 -74.71
C ILE A 60 30.09 1.07 -74.23
N ALA A 61 30.78 1.84 -75.08
CA ALA A 61 31.98 2.56 -74.69
C ALA A 61 31.71 3.62 -73.59
N ALA A 62 30.60 4.34 -73.68
CA ALA A 62 30.20 5.31 -72.66
C ALA A 62 29.82 4.65 -71.32
N LEU A 63 29.19 3.48 -71.37
CA LEU A 63 28.89 2.68 -70.18
C LEU A 63 30.15 2.04 -69.58
N GLU A 64 31.07 1.56 -70.41
CA GLU A 64 32.37 1.04 -69.99
C GLU A 64 33.21 2.12 -69.29
N GLU A 65 33.25 3.34 -69.85
CA GLU A 65 33.93 4.49 -69.23
C GLU A 65 33.29 4.88 -67.89
N LYS A 66 31.95 4.92 -67.82
CA LYS A 66 31.22 5.14 -66.57
C LYS A 66 31.53 4.04 -65.54
N THR A 67 31.58 2.77 -65.96
CA THR A 67 31.85 1.66 -65.06
C THR A 67 33.30 1.66 -64.58
N GLN A 68 34.25 2.08 -65.43
CA GLN A 68 35.66 2.23 -65.04
C GLN A 68 35.90 3.37 -64.06
N ASN A 69 35.13 4.46 -64.15
CA ASN A 69 35.25 5.61 -63.27
C ASN A 69 34.50 5.46 -61.93
N VAL A 70 33.65 4.43 -61.79
CA VAL A 70 32.97 4.12 -60.54
C VAL A 70 33.80 3.12 -59.75
N ASN A 71 34.36 3.57 -58.63
CA ASN A 71 35.08 2.71 -57.71
C ASN A 71 34.07 2.00 -56.80
N VAL A 72 33.63 0.79 -57.18
CA VAL A 72 32.70 -0.01 -56.39
C VAL A 72 33.46 -0.68 -55.25
N ASP A 73 33.22 -0.22 -54.02
CA ASP A 73 33.75 -0.88 -52.83
C ASP A 73 32.86 -2.05 -52.42
N LEU A 74 33.26 -3.26 -52.84
CA LEU A 74 32.60 -4.51 -52.48
C LEU A 74 32.79 -4.86 -50.99
N GLY A 75 33.71 -4.19 -50.27
CA GLY A 75 33.89 -4.34 -48.83
C GLY A 75 32.66 -3.90 -48.03
N VAL A 76 31.93 -2.90 -48.52
CA VAL A 76 30.71 -2.36 -47.89
C VAL A 76 29.63 -3.44 -47.73
N LEU A 77 29.49 -4.36 -48.71
CA LEU A 77 28.53 -5.47 -48.62
C LEU A 77 28.85 -6.42 -47.46
N SER A 78 30.13 -6.71 -47.24
CA SER A 78 30.58 -7.56 -46.15
C SER A 78 30.44 -6.89 -44.77
N GLU A 79 30.75 -5.59 -44.69
CA GLU A 79 30.56 -4.81 -43.46
C GLU A 79 29.09 -4.64 -43.11
N TYR A 80 28.24 -4.38 -44.12
CA TYR A 80 26.79 -4.28 -43.95
C TYR A 80 26.23 -5.58 -43.39
N ARG A 81 26.54 -6.74 -44.00
CA ARG A 81 26.10 -8.04 -43.47
C ARG A 81 26.52 -8.23 -42.01
N ARG A 82 27.79 -7.94 -41.68
CA ARG A 82 28.31 -8.04 -40.30
C ARG A 82 27.56 -7.11 -39.33
N ARG A 83 27.30 -5.86 -39.74
CA ARG A 83 26.59 -4.86 -38.93
C ARG A 83 25.13 -5.26 -38.71
N VAL A 84 24.47 -5.82 -39.71
CA VAL A 84 23.08 -6.31 -39.61
C VAL A 84 22.99 -7.47 -38.62
N GLU A 85 23.89 -8.45 -38.68
CA GLU A 85 23.93 -9.55 -37.71
C GLU A 85 24.21 -9.06 -36.29
N GLU A 86 25.18 -8.14 -36.11
CA GLU A 86 25.50 -7.53 -34.82
C GLU A 86 24.30 -6.72 -34.25
N HIS A 87 23.62 -5.98 -35.12
CA HIS A 87 22.41 -5.23 -34.75
C HIS A 87 21.27 -6.17 -34.35
N ALA A 88 21.03 -7.24 -35.11
CA ALA A 88 20.00 -8.23 -34.79
C ALA A 88 20.25 -8.89 -33.43
N ALA A 89 21.51 -9.27 -33.13
CA ALA A 89 21.88 -9.82 -31.84
C ALA A 89 21.64 -8.82 -30.69
N ARG A 90 22.11 -7.58 -30.82
CA ARG A 90 21.90 -6.54 -29.80
C ARG A 90 20.44 -6.16 -29.61
N SER A 91 19.65 -6.14 -30.69
CA SER A 91 18.22 -5.87 -30.63
C SER A 91 17.50 -6.98 -29.86
N SER A 92 17.86 -8.25 -30.09
CA SER A 92 17.33 -9.39 -29.33
C SER A 92 17.72 -9.32 -27.84
N ASP A 93 18.97 -8.99 -27.53
CA ASP A 93 19.43 -8.81 -26.14
C ASP A 93 18.66 -7.67 -25.43
N LEU A 94 18.45 -6.55 -26.13
CA LEU A 94 17.67 -5.42 -25.63
C LEU A 94 16.21 -5.80 -25.37
N GLN A 95 15.57 -6.50 -26.30
CA GLN A 95 14.20 -7.00 -26.11
C GLN A 95 14.09 -7.92 -24.90
N SER A 96 15.05 -8.83 -24.70
CA SER A 96 15.11 -9.67 -23.51
C SER A 96 15.26 -8.85 -22.23
N ALA A 97 16.14 -7.84 -22.23
CA ALA A 97 16.33 -6.96 -21.07
C ALA A 97 15.07 -6.14 -20.74
N ILE A 98 14.38 -5.63 -21.76
CA ILE A 98 13.10 -4.91 -21.61
C ILE A 98 12.03 -5.86 -21.02
N ALA A 99 11.90 -7.08 -21.56
CA ALA A 99 10.95 -8.06 -21.04
C ALA A 99 11.22 -8.41 -19.56
N GLN A 100 12.49 -8.55 -19.16
CA GLN A 100 12.87 -8.77 -17.77
C GLN A 100 12.54 -7.57 -16.88
N ARG A 101 12.85 -6.35 -17.34
CA ARG A 101 12.50 -5.09 -16.65
C ARG A 101 10.99 -5.00 -16.43
N ASP A 102 10.20 -5.27 -17.46
CA ASP A 102 8.75 -5.13 -17.41
C ASP A 102 8.12 -6.21 -16.51
N SER A 103 8.65 -7.43 -16.54
CA SER A 103 8.27 -8.48 -15.58
C SER A 103 8.58 -8.07 -14.13
N ALA A 104 9.77 -7.49 -13.88
CA ALA A 104 10.15 -7.00 -12.56
C ALA A 104 9.29 -5.82 -12.10
N LYS A 105 8.95 -4.89 -13.01
CA LYS A 105 8.06 -3.75 -12.74
C LYS A 105 6.67 -4.24 -12.36
N LYS A 106 6.07 -5.12 -13.17
CA LYS A 106 4.77 -5.76 -12.87
C LYS A 106 4.75 -6.43 -11.50
N ARG A 107 5.79 -7.21 -11.18
CA ARG A 107 5.93 -7.84 -9.86
C ARG A 107 6.00 -6.81 -8.72
N CYS A 108 6.71 -5.70 -8.91
CA CYS A 108 6.80 -4.63 -7.93
C CYS A 108 5.41 -3.99 -7.70
N ASP A 109 4.69 -3.71 -8.78
CA ASP A 109 3.37 -3.08 -8.73
C ASP A 109 2.34 -3.99 -8.06
N ASP A 110 2.37 -5.29 -8.33
CA ASP A 110 1.54 -6.28 -7.64
C ASP A 110 1.82 -6.34 -6.12
N LEU A 111 3.10 -6.30 -5.73
CA LEU A 111 3.47 -6.29 -4.32
C LEU A 111 3.08 -4.97 -3.63
N ARG A 112 3.17 -3.84 -4.33
CA ARG A 112 2.70 -2.54 -3.81
C ARG A 112 1.20 -2.55 -3.59
N ARG A 113 0.44 -3.08 -4.53
CA ARG A 113 -1.01 -3.26 -4.42
C ARG A 113 -1.39 -4.15 -3.24
N LEU A 114 -0.75 -5.33 -3.12
CA LEU A 114 -1.00 -6.26 -2.01
C LEU A 114 -0.66 -5.63 -0.65
N ARG A 115 0.43 -4.86 -0.59
CA ARG A 115 0.82 -4.12 0.62
C ARG A 115 -0.23 -3.08 1.00
N LEU A 116 -0.72 -2.32 0.03
CA LEU A 116 -1.73 -1.27 0.25
C LEU A 116 -3.05 -1.89 0.72
N GLU A 117 -3.52 -2.95 0.06
CA GLU A 117 -4.76 -3.65 0.43
C GLU A 117 -4.70 -4.19 1.86
N GLY A 118 -3.63 -4.93 2.21
CA GLY A 118 -3.46 -5.47 3.55
C GLY A 118 -3.28 -4.38 4.63
N PHE A 119 -2.66 -3.25 4.27
CA PHE A 119 -2.56 -2.10 5.16
C PHE A 119 -3.93 -1.46 5.41
N MET A 120 -4.71 -1.19 4.37
CA MET A 120 -6.02 -0.54 4.48
C MET A 120 -7.05 -1.41 5.22
N GLU A 121 -7.04 -2.72 5.00
CA GLU A 121 -7.88 -3.67 5.74
C GLU A 121 -7.56 -3.61 7.25
N GLY A 122 -6.27 -3.73 7.60
CA GLY A 122 -5.82 -3.64 8.99
C GLY A 122 -6.09 -2.28 9.62
N PHE A 123 -5.84 -1.19 8.88
CA PHE A 123 -6.05 0.18 9.32
C PHE A 123 -7.52 0.45 9.64
N SER A 124 -8.44 0.04 8.76
CA SER A 124 -9.88 0.16 8.98
C SER A 124 -10.35 -0.63 10.21
N ALA A 125 -9.89 -1.87 10.34
CA ALA A 125 -10.22 -2.73 11.48
C ALA A 125 -9.72 -2.14 12.81
N ILE A 126 -8.47 -1.65 12.85
CA ILE A 126 -7.88 -1.02 14.05
C ILE A 126 -8.59 0.29 14.38
N SER A 127 -8.90 1.14 13.38
CA SER A 127 -9.60 2.41 13.59
C SER A 127 -11.00 2.21 14.18
N LEU A 128 -11.76 1.24 13.67
CA LEU A 128 -13.07 0.88 14.21
C LEU A 128 -12.96 0.41 15.68
N ARG A 129 -12.01 -0.48 15.98
CA ARG A 129 -11.81 -0.99 17.35
C ARG A 129 -11.31 0.08 18.29
N LEU A 130 -10.44 0.99 17.84
CA LEU A 130 -9.98 2.13 18.62
C LEU A 130 -11.16 2.99 19.07
N LYS A 131 -12.06 3.32 18.15
CA LYS A 131 -13.27 4.09 18.44
C LYS A 131 -14.14 3.44 19.51
N GLU A 132 -14.42 2.14 19.35
CA GLU A 132 -15.18 1.36 20.33
C GLU A 132 -14.49 1.30 21.70
N MET A 133 -13.18 1.01 21.74
CA MET A 133 -12.43 0.91 22.99
C MET A 133 -12.34 2.25 23.70
N TYR A 134 -12.10 3.34 22.97
CA TYR A 134 -12.03 4.67 23.56
C TYR A 134 -13.38 5.05 24.18
N GLN A 135 -14.49 4.90 23.43
CA GLN A 135 -15.84 5.18 23.92
C GLN A 135 -16.21 4.35 25.15
N MET A 136 -15.80 3.08 25.20
CA MET A 136 -16.01 2.22 26.36
C MET A 136 -15.27 2.75 27.60
N ILE A 137 -13.99 3.13 27.45
CA ILE A 137 -13.15 3.54 28.58
C ILE A 137 -13.57 4.91 29.13
N THR A 138 -13.81 5.90 28.26
CA THR A 138 -14.18 7.26 28.68
C THR A 138 -15.67 7.44 28.94
N MET A 139 -16.51 6.44 28.61
CA MET A 139 -17.97 6.54 28.61
C MET A 139 -18.48 7.75 27.81
N GLY A 140 -17.83 8.05 26.67
CA GLY A 140 -18.18 9.16 25.77
C GLY A 140 -16.98 9.82 25.09
N GLY A 141 -17.22 10.66 24.09
CA GLY A 141 -16.15 11.18 23.23
C GLY A 141 -15.88 10.27 22.04
N ASN A 142 -14.80 10.55 21.31
CA ASN A 142 -14.47 9.84 20.08
C ASN A 142 -12.95 9.82 19.86
N ALA A 143 -12.45 8.82 19.14
CA ALA A 143 -11.04 8.69 18.78
C ALA A 143 -10.95 8.11 17.37
N GLU A 144 -10.06 8.68 16.56
CA GLU A 144 -9.97 8.36 15.13
C GLU A 144 -8.51 8.41 14.66
N LEU A 145 -8.17 7.50 13.76
CA LEU A 145 -6.91 7.49 13.04
C LEU A 145 -7.18 7.98 11.62
N GLU A 146 -6.46 9.03 11.23
CA GLU A 146 -6.59 9.66 9.91
C GLU A 146 -5.24 9.51 9.18
N LEU A 147 -5.31 9.20 7.89
CA LEU A 147 -4.13 9.25 7.02
C LEU A 147 -3.85 10.70 6.67
N VAL A 148 -2.58 11.11 6.70
CA VAL A 148 -2.22 12.48 6.28
C VAL A 148 -2.43 12.61 4.77
N ASP A 149 -1.96 11.62 4.02
CA ASP A 149 -2.22 11.49 2.58
C ASP A 149 -3.06 10.23 2.32
N SER A 150 -4.16 10.42 1.59
CA SER A 150 -5.09 9.35 1.20
C SER A 150 -4.66 8.61 -0.08
N LEU A 151 -3.81 9.22 -0.92
CA LEU A 151 -3.28 8.59 -2.12
C LEU A 151 -2.09 7.67 -1.79
N ASP A 152 -1.13 8.16 -0.99
CA ASP A 152 0.00 7.35 -0.51
C ASP A 152 0.12 7.33 1.03
N PRO A 153 -0.49 6.34 1.71
CA PRO A 153 -0.46 6.24 3.16
C PRO A 153 0.95 5.99 3.74
N PHE A 154 1.94 5.68 2.91
CA PHE A 154 3.31 5.37 3.35
C PHE A 154 4.25 6.58 3.37
N SER A 155 3.86 7.71 2.77
CA SER A 155 4.72 8.89 2.64
C SER A 155 4.72 9.80 3.87
N GLU A 156 3.53 10.22 4.33
CA GLU A 156 3.41 11.25 5.38
C GLU A 156 2.98 10.70 6.76
N GLY A 157 2.46 9.47 6.80
CA GLY A 157 2.10 8.76 8.04
C GLY A 157 0.65 8.95 8.50
N ILE A 158 0.44 8.80 9.81
CA ILE A 158 -0.90 8.70 10.43
C ILE A 158 -1.06 9.74 11.53
N LEU A 159 -2.19 10.45 11.53
CA LEU A 159 -2.61 11.36 12.58
C LEU A 159 -3.53 10.65 13.56
N PHE A 160 -3.23 10.81 14.86
CA PHE A 160 -4.11 10.34 15.92
C PHE A 160 -4.87 11.51 16.54
N SER A 161 -6.14 11.61 16.17
CA SER A 161 -7.08 12.65 16.58
C SER A 161 -8.04 12.10 17.64
N VAL A 162 -8.25 12.87 18.71
CA VAL A 162 -9.11 12.46 19.82
C VAL A 162 -10.04 13.60 20.20
N MET A 163 -11.29 13.27 20.45
CA MET A 163 -12.31 14.12 21.05
C MET A 163 -12.65 13.62 22.45
N PRO A 164 -12.09 14.21 23.52
CA PRO A 164 -12.52 13.92 24.88
C PRO A 164 -14.00 14.29 25.09
N PRO A 165 -14.69 13.66 26.05
CA PRO A 165 -16.10 13.94 26.30
C PRO A 165 -16.29 15.43 26.61
N LYS A 166 -17.23 16.06 25.87
CA LYS A 166 -17.56 17.50 25.96
C LYS A 166 -16.42 18.46 25.56
N LYS A 167 -15.43 18.01 24.78
CA LYS A 167 -14.36 18.85 24.22
C LYS A 167 -14.31 18.72 22.69
N SER A 168 -13.55 19.60 22.04
CA SER A 168 -13.29 19.54 20.60
C SER A 168 -12.22 18.51 20.24
N TRP A 169 -12.15 18.16 18.96
CA TRP A 169 -11.07 17.35 18.40
C TRP A 169 -9.71 18.01 18.61
N LYS A 170 -8.74 17.22 19.07
CA LYS A 170 -7.34 17.63 19.23
C LYS A 170 -6.42 16.48 18.86
N ASN A 171 -5.27 16.82 18.29
CA ASN A 171 -4.17 15.88 18.12
C ASN A 171 -3.67 15.40 19.49
N ILE A 172 -3.29 14.11 19.60
CA ILE A 172 -2.79 13.51 20.83
C ILE A 172 -1.67 14.30 21.50
N SER A 173 -0.79 14.94 20.73
CA SER A 173 0.32 15.76 21.22
C SER A 173 -0.15 16.93 22.11
N ASN A 174 -1.35 17.44 21.86
CA ASN A 174 -1.93 18.60 22.54
C ASN A 174 -2.92 18.23 23.66
N LEU A 175 -3.04 16.95 24.02
CA LEU A 175 -3.89 16.47 25.12
C LEU A 175 -3.20 16.59 26.49
N SER A 176 -4.01 16.56 27.56
CA SER A 176 -3.49 16.46 28.94
C SER A 176 -2.85 15.09 29.19
N GLY A 177 -1.97 14.97 30.20
CA GLY A 177 -1.26 13.72 30.48
C GLY A 177 -2.17 12.51 30.73
N GLY A 178 -3.29 12.71 31.46
CA GLY A 178 -4.28 11.64 31.70
C GLY A 178 -5.02 11.24 30.41
N GLU A 179 -5.42 12.21 29.60
CA GLU A 179 -6.07 11.95 28.29
C GLU A 179 -5.11 11.23 27.34
N LYS A 180 -3.83 11.64 27.27
CA LYS A 180 -2.79 10.96 26.48
C LYS A 180 -2.65 9.49 26.88
N THR A 181 -2.60 9.22 28.18
CA THR A 181 -2.46 7.85 28.71
C THR A 181 -3.65 6.99 28.31
N LEU A 182 -4.86 7.54 28.43
CA LEU A 182 -6.10 6.83 28.12
C LEU A 182 -6.26 6.57 26.62
N SER A 183 -5.99 7.57 25.78
CA SER A 183 -5.98 7.42 24.31
C SER A 183 -4.95 6.39 23.85
N SER A 184 -3.75 6.41 24.44
CA SER A 184 -2.69 5.45 24.12
C SER A 184 -3.08 4.03 24.53
N LEU A 185 -3.67 3.87 25.71
CA LEU A 185 -4.15 2.57 26.19
C LEU A 185 -5.28 2.01 25.32
N ALA A 186 -6.20 2.87 24.85
CA ALA A 186 -7.24 2.48 23.91
C ALA A 186 -6.67 1.95 22.59
N LEU A 187 -5.64 2.61 22.06
CA LEU A 187 -4.94 2.15 20.84
C LEU A 187 -4.24 0.81 21.05
N VAL A 188 -3.55 0.63 22.18
CA VAL A 188 -2.92 -0.64 22.54
C VAL A 188 -3.97 -1.75 22.61
N PHE A 189 -5.11 -1.53 23.27
CA PHE A 189 -6.18 -2.53 23.32
C PHE A 189 -6.82 -2.82 21.95
N ALA A 190 -6.95 -1.82 21.08
CA ALA A 190 -7.41 -2.03 19.70
C ALA A 190 -6.44 -2.93 18.91
N LEU A 191 -5.13 -2.69 19.04
CA LEU A 191 -4.10 -3.53 18.44
C LEU A 191 -4.13 -4.96 18.97
N HIS A 192 -4.33 -5.13 20.28
CA HIS A 192 -4.46 -6.46 20.90
C HIS A 192 -5.71 -7.20 20.42
N HIS A 193 -6.77 -6.48 20.06
CA HIS A 193 -7.96 -7.08 19.46
C HIS A 193 -7.68 -7.55 18.03
N TYR A 194 -6.96 -6.75 17.24
CA TYR A 194 -6.62 -7.10 15.86
C TYR A 194 -5.67 -8.31 15.80
N LYS A 195 -4.65 -8.34 16.67
CA LYS A 195 -3.68 -9.44 16.74
C LYS A 195 -3.52 -9.93 18.18
N PRO A 196 -4.33 -10.92 18.62
CA PRO A 196 -4.25 -11.43 19.97
C PRO A 196 -2.94 -12.19 20.20
N THR A 197 -2.29 -11.93 21.34
CA THR A 197 -1.10 -12.67 21.81
C THR A 197 -1.42 -13.39 23.12
N PRO A 198 -0.75 -14.52 23.38
CA PRO A 198 -1.07 -15.37 24.53
C PRO A 198 -0.69 -14.76 25.89
N LEU A 199 0.25 -13.82 25.92
CA LEU A 199 0.76 -13.19 27.14
C LEU A 199 0.86 -11.68 26.97
N TYR A 200 0.41 -10.95 27.99
CA TYR A 200 0.49 -9.49 28.10
C TYR A 200 1.08 -9.10 29.44
N VAL A 201 2.05 -8.19 29.42
CA VAL A 201 2.68 -7.61 30.62
C VAL A 201 2.44 -6.10 30.61
N MET A 202 1.86 -5.57 31.68
CA MET A 202 1.55 -4.16 31.83
C MET A 202 2.13 -3.64 33.14
N ASP A 203 2.94 -2.60 33.07
CA ASP A 203 3.62 -2.01 34.22
C ASP A 203 3.13 -0.58 34.47
N GLU A 204 2.54 -0.34 35.65
CA GLU A 204 2.05 0.96 36.13
C GLU A 204 1.17 1.77 35.16
N ILE A 205 0.41 1.08 34.31
CA ILE A 205 -0.46 1.71 33.29
C ILE A 205 -1.57 2.59 33.89
N ASP A 206 -1.82 2.45 35.19
CA ASP A 206 -2.87 3.12 35.95
C ASP A 206 -2.38 4.32 36.78
N ALA A 207 -1.08 4.65 36.71
CA ALA A 207 -0.49 5.76 37.47
C ALA A 207 -1.18 7.10 37.16
N ALA A 208 -1.40 7.39 35.87
CA ALA A 208 -1.98 8.65 35.39
C ALA A 208 -3.52 8.60 35.22
N LEU A 209 -4.17 7.50 35.62
CA LEU A 209 -5.62 7.31 35.49
C LEU A 209 -6.35 7.64 36.79
N ASP A 210 -7.62 8.04 36.66
CA ASP A 210 -8.53 8.25 37.79
C ASP A 210 -9.15 6.93 38.27
N PHE A 211 -9.73 6.93 39.47
CA PHE A 211 -10.29 5.71 40.07
C PHE A 211 -11.41 5.07 39.21
N ARG A 212 -12.15 5.88 38.46
CA ARG A 212 -13.26 5.43 37.62
C ARG A 212 -12.74 4.70 36.39
N ASN A 213 -11.84 5.32 35.64
CA ASN A 213 -11.27 4.74 34.43
C ASN A 213 -10.44 3.50 34.75
N VAL A 214 -9.69 3.50 35.87
CA VAL A 214 -8.98 2.29 36.34
C VAL A 214 -9.94 1.11 36.54
N SER A 215 -11.12 1.34 37.11
CA SER A 215 -12.10 0.26 37.34
C SER A 215 -12.68 -0.28 36.03
N ILE A 216 -12.91 0.58 35.03
CA ILE A 216 -13.39 0.18 33.70
C ILE A 216 -12.32 -0.66 32.99
N VAL A 217 -11.07 -0.19 32.99
CA VAL A 217 -9.93 -0.90 32.42
C VAL A 217 -9.71 -2.24 33.11
N ALA A 218 -9.82 -2.30 34.44
CA ALA A 218 -9.66 -3.54 35.19
C ALA A 218 -10.73 -4.58 34.83
N ASN A 219 -11.99 -4.16 34.68
CA ASN A 219 -13.07 -5.03 34.21
C ASN A 219 -12.84 -5.51 32.78
N TYR A 220 -12.38 -4.63 31.89
CA TYR A 220 -12.04 -4.99 30.53
C TYR A 220 -10.93 -6.06 30.48
N ILE A 221 -9.84 -5.85 31.21
CA ILE A 221 -8.73 -6.82 31.30
C ILE A 221 -9.25 -8.16 31.84
N LYS A 222 -10.06 -8.13 32.91
CA LYS A 222 -10.67 -9.33 33.50
C LYS A 222 -11.47 -10.12 32.47
N GLU A 223 -12.30 -9.47 31.66
CA GLU A 223 -13.08 -10.15 30.63
C GLU A 223 -12.20 -10.79 29.56
N ARG A 224 -11.11 -10.11 29.18
CA ARG A 224 -10.16 -10.58 28.15
C ARG A 224 -9.22 -11.68 28.64
N THR A 225 -9.08 -11.87 29.96
CA THR A 225 -8.24 -12.94 30.53
C THR A 225 -8.70 -14.37 30.18
N LYS A 226 -9.92 -14.54 29.64
CA LYS A 226 -10.42 -15.86 29.19
C LYS A 226 -9.59 -16.47 28.06
N ASN A 227 -9.02 -15.63 27.19
CA ASN A 227 -8.32 -16.06 25.98
C ASN A 227 -6.81 -15.73 26.00
N ALA A 228 -6.34 -14.95 26.97
CA ALA A 228 -4.95 -14.52 27.08
C ALA A 228 -4.53 -14.32 28.53
N GLN A 229 -3.25 -14.51 28.84
CA GLN A 229 -2.70 -14.29 30.16
C GLN A 229 -2.28 -12.82 30.33
N PHE A 230 -2.76 -12.18 31.40
CA PHE A 230 -2.37 -10.81 31.76
C PHE A 230 -1.57 -10.81 33.06
N VAL A 231 -0.40 -10.16 33.02
CA VAL A 231 0.44 -9.85 34.19
C VAL A 231 0.44 -8.34 34.33
N VAL A 232 -0.22 -7.83 35.37
CA VAL A 232 -0.36 -6.40 35.62
C VAL A 232 0.36 -6.04 36.90
N ILE A 233 1.24 -5.05 36.83
CA ILE A 233 1.91 -4.44 37.98
C ILE A 233 1.20 -3.12 38.24
N SER A 234 0.64 -2.97 39.45
CA SER A 234 -0.16 -1.82 39.84
C SER A 234 -0.13 -1.63 41.34
N LEU A 235 -0.24 -0.37 41.77
CA LEU A 235 -0.41 0.05 43.16
C LEU A 235 -1.85 0.46 43.50
N ARG A 236 -2.78 0.40 42.54
CA ARG A 236 -4.19 0.80 42.74
C ARG A 236 -5.05 -0.41 43.13
N ASN A 237 -5.75 -0.29 44.25
CA ASN A 237 -6.63 -1.35 44.76
C ASN A 237 -7.63 -1.86 43.71
N ASN A 238 -8.31 -0.96 42.99
CA ASN A 238 -9.33 -1.31 42.00
C ASN A 238 -8.80 -2.18 40.84
N MET A 239 -7.49 -2.16 40.57
CA MET A 239 -6.87 -2.93 39.49
C MET A 239 -6.59 -4.37 39.92
N PHE A 240 -5.95 -4.55 41.08
CA PHE A 240 -5.56 -5.88 41.56
C PHE A 240 -6.64 -6.60 42.38
N GLU A 241 -7.69 -5.92 42.83
CA GLU A 241 -8.84 -6.55 43.52
C GLU A 241 -9.54 -7.59 42.65
N LEU A 242 -9.51 -7.41 41.32
CA LEU A 242 -10.08 -8.33 40.35
C LEU A 242 -9.14 -9.45 39.89
N ALA A 243 -7.89 -9.45 40.36
CA ALA A 243 -6.89 -10.44 39.96
C ALA A 243 -7.23 -11.83 40.51
N ALA A 244 -6.86 -12.90 39.80
CA ALA A 244 -7.01 -14.27 40.31
C ALA A 244 -5.91 -14.65 41.31
N ARG A 245 -4.69 -14.13 41.09
CA ARG A 245 -3.51 -14.36 41.93
C ARG A 245 -2.79 -13.06 42.15
N LEU A 246 -2.35 -12.83 43.38
CA LEU A 246 -1.59 -11.67 43.78
C LEU A 246 -0.13 -12.09 44.02
N VAL A 247 0.80 -11.26 43.56
CA VAL A 247 2.23 -11.44 43.82
C VAL A 247 2.69 -10.23 44.62
N GLY A 248 2.97 -10.44 45.90
CA GLY A 248 3.54 -9.42 46.78
C GLY A 248 5.05 -9.46 46.73
N VAL A 249 5.68 -8.30 46.49
CA VAL A 249 7.14 -8.13 46.50
C VAL A 249 7.53 -7.33 47.74
N TYR A 250 8.51 -7.82 48.50
CA TYR A 250 9.00 -7.15 49.71
C TYR A 250 10.52 -7.32 49.86
N LYS A 251 11.16 -6.45 50.64
CA LYS A 251 12.62 -6.40 50.79
C LYS A 251 13.03 -6.68 52.24
N VAL A 252 13.92 -7.65 52.44
CA VAL A 252 14.49 -8.01 53.75
C VAL A 252 16.00 -8.10 53.62
N ASN A 253 16.75 -7.39 54.48
CA ASN A 253 18.22 -7.40 54.48
C ASN A 253 18.82 -7.12 53.08
N HIS A 254 18.33 -6.08 52.41
CA HIS A 254 18.71 -5.71 51.04
C HIS A 254 18.42 -6.77 49.95
N MET A 255 17.74 -7.88 50.26
CA MET A 255 17.32 -8.90 49.30
C MET A 255 15.83 -8.78 48.99
N THR A 256 15.48 -8.77 47.70
CA THR A 256 14.10 -8.79 47.22
C THR A 256 13.55 -10.21 47.31
N LYS A 257 12.39 -10.38 47.94
CA LYS A 257 11.65 -11.63 48.04
C LYS A 257 10.24 -11.42 47.49
N SER A 258 9.63 -12.48 46.99
CA SER A 258 8.24 -12.45 46.54
C SER A 258 7.43 -13.55 47.24
N VAL A 259 6.14 -13.28 47.41
CA VAL A 259 5.14 -14.23 47.92
C VAL A 259 3.94 -14.19 46.99
N THR A 260 3.36 -15.35 46.68
CA THR A 260 2.19 -15.45 45.81
C THR A 260 1.01 -15.96 46.63
N ILE A 261 -0.14 -15.29 46.50
CA ILE A 261 -1.37 -15.59 47.24
C ILE A 261 -2.52 -15.69 46.23
N GLU A 262 -3.44 -16.62 46.43
CA GLU A 262 -4.69 -16.68 45.65
C GLU A 262 -5.69 -15.66 46.17
N ASN A 263 -6.30 -14.90 45.28
CA ASN A 263 -7.26 -13.86 45.64
C ASN A 263 -8.67 -14.45 45.74
N LYS A 264 -8.96 -15.05 46.90
CA LYS A 264 -10.27 -15.66 47.21
C LYS A 264 -10.90 -14.93 48.39
N ASP A 265 -12.21 -14.75 48.34
CA ASP A 265 -12.95 -14.21 49.48
C ASP A 265 -12.96 -15.22 50.63
N PHE A 266 -12.22 -14.92 51.69
CA PHE A 266 -12.20 -15.73 52.92
C PHE A 266 -13.32 -15.34 53.90
N ILE A 267 -14.05 -14.25 53.63
CA ILE A 267 -15.13 -13.72 54.48
C ILE A 267 -16.45 -13.80 53.70
N VAL A 268 -17.26 -14.81 54.01
CA VAL A 268 -18.63 -14.91 53.50
C VAL A 268 -19.46 -13.82 54.17
N ARG A 269 -19.66 -12.68 53.48
CA ARG A 269 -20.66 -11.69 53.90
C ARG A 269 -22.04 -12.20 53.46
N PRO A 270 -23.05 -12.28 54.35
CA PRO A 270 -24.40 -12.64 53.93
C PRO A 270 -24.88 -11.65 52.87
N GLN A 271 -25.28 -12.15 51.69
CA GLN A 271 -25.91 -11.30 50.68
C GLN A 271 -27.15 -10.66 51.29
N ALA A 272 -27.23 -9.34 51.26
CA ALA A 272 -28.44 -8.62 51.63
C ALA A 272 -29.56 -9.03 50.66
N GLN A 273 -30.61 -9.67 51.18
CA GLN A 273 -31.80 -10.01 50.41
C GLN A 273 -32.35 -8.76 49.74
N PRO A 274 -32.75 -8.81 48.45
CA PRO A 274 -33.46 -7.70 47.84
C PRO A 274 -34.75 -7.46 48.61
N ARG A 275 -34.89 -6.24 49.16
CA ARG A 275 -36.14 -5.79 49.79
C ARG A 275 -37.26 -5.92 48.76
N ALA A 276 -38.16 -6.89 48.98
CA ALA A 276 -39.42 -6.96 48.27
C ALA A 276 -40.16 -5.63 48.46
N GLN A 277 -40.43 -4.94 47.35
CA GLN A 277 -41.27 -3.74 47.37
C GLN A 277 -42.67 -4.15 47.81
N SER A 278 -43.11 -3.65 48.96
CA SER A 278 -44.47 -3.79 49.46
C SER A 278 -45.44 -3.11 48.49
N SER A 279 -46.24 -3.90 47.79
CA SER A 279 -47.37 -3.42 47.00
C SER A 279 -48.40 -2.82 47.95
N GLN A 280 -48.56 -1.49 47.94
CA GLN A 280 -49.67 -0.84 48.63
C GLN A 280 -50.97 -1.18 47.89
N THR A 281 -51.82 -1.97 48.55
CA THR A 281 -53.22 -2.16 48.20
C THR A 281 -53.98 -0.89 48.57
N THR A 282 -54.31 -0.04 47.60
CA THR A 282 -55.28 1.05 47.83
C THR A 282 -56.69 0.47 47.72
N LEU A 283 -57.29 0.30 48.89
CA LEU A 283 -58.68 -0.07 49.12
C LEU A 283 -59.59 1.05 48.59
N ALA A 284 -60.28 0.83 47.46
CA ALA A 284 -61.38 1.69 47.03
C ALA A 284 -62.65 1.26 47.79
N MET A 285 -63.16 2.14 48.65
CA MET A 285 -64.42 1.94 49.37
C MET A 285 -65.33 3.14 49.10
N ARG A 286 -66.44 2.85 48.39
CA ARG A 286 -67.66 3.65 48.15
C ARG A 286 -67.57 4.93 47.31
#